data_AF-A0A9D6MBH2-F1
#
_entry.id   AF-A0A9D6MBH2-F1
#
_cell.length_a   1.000
_cell.length_b   1.000
_cell.length_c   1.000
_cell.angle_alpha   90.00
_cell.angle_beta   90.00
_cell.angle_gamma   90.00
#
_symmetry.space_group_name_H-M   'P 1'
#
loop_
_entity.id
_entity.type
_entity.pdbx_description
1 polymer ?
#
loop_
_entity_poly.entity_id
_entity_poly.type
_entity_poly.pdbx_seq_one_letter_code
_entity_poly.pdbx_strand_id
1 'polypeptide(L)'
;MPRINYLNEKTVEADTSTPILQVSLQNGIPHTHVCGGNARCSTCRVLVLEGIENCCARNEKEQKMAERRNFSPRVRLACQTTLTGDVTLRRLVLDDEDKNLVVQELRGDAPRSVGEERAIAIMFSDIRNFTAFSEANLPYDVIHVLNRYFGRVGPIINQNQGQINNLIGDGIMALFGVEDPTDAAVNAVRAGLEMLTSVEAMQPYFQAQFKINLRIGIGIHYGT
;
A
#
# COMPACT_ATOMS: atom_id res chain seq x y z
N MET A 1 24.20 23.75 -12.59
CA MET A 1 23.97 23.42 -11.18
C MET A 1 22.59 22.78 -11.10
N PRO A 2 22.47 21.57 -10.53
CA PRO A 2 21.17 20.97 -10.25
C PRO A 2 20.25 21.91 -9.45
N ARG A 3 18.94 21.87 -9.72
CA ARG A 3 17.92 22.55 -8.92
C ARG A 3 17.14 21.55 -8.10
N ILE A 4 16.96 21.87 -6.81
CA ILE A 4 16.10 21.12 -5.90
C ILE A 4 14.82 21.92 -5.71
N ASN A 5 13.71 21.40 -6.23
CA ASN A 5 12.38 21.92 -5.96
C ASN A 5 11.80 21.22 -4.72
N TYR A 6 11.72 21.92 -3.59
CA TYR A 6 11.05 21.43 -2.39
C TYR A 6 9.55 21.71 -2.54
N LEU A 7 8.75 20.64 -2.65
CA LEU A 7 7.30 20.74 -2.89
C LEU A 7 6.64 21.65 -1.84
N ASN A 8 5.90 22.65 -2.32
CA ASN A 8 5.19 23.64 -1.50
C ASN A 8 6.08 24.53 -0.62
N GLU A 9 7.39 24.55 -0.88
CA GLU A 9 8.34 25.38 -0.15
C GLU A 9 9.07 26.31 -1.11
N LYS A 10 10.28 25.94 -1.55
CA LYS A 10 11.19 26.80 -2.30
C LYS A 10 12.05 25.95 -3.23
N THR A 11 12.45 26.54 -4.36
CA THR A 11 13.48 25.97 -5.24
C THR A 11 14.83 26.58 -4.93
N VAL A 12 15.86 25.74 -4.83
CA VAL A 12 17.24 26.15 -4.55
C VAL A 12 18.21 25.48 -5.52
N GLU A 13 19.34 26.14 -5.76
CA GLU A 13 20.43 25.55 -6.55
C GLU A 13 21.33 24.70 -5.63
N ALA A 14 21.84 23.61 -6.18
CA ALA A 14 22.70 22.66 -5.51
C ALA A 14 24.00 22.46 -6.29
N ASP A 15 25.07 22.21 -5.57
CA ASP A 15 26.31 21.66 -6.12
C ASP A 15 26.24 20.14 -6.21
N THR A 16 26.86 19.56 -7.22
CA THR A 16 26.79 18.10 -7.48
C THR A 16 27.52 17.25 -6.44
N SER A 17 28.42 17.86 -5.65
CA SER A 17 29.18 17.21 -4.58
C SER A 17 28.56 17.38 -3.19
N THR A 18 27.56 18.25 -3.05
CA THR A 18 26.98 18.61 -1.75
C THR A 18 25.72 17.78 -1.47
N PRO A 19 25.62 17.11 -0.31
CA PRO A 19 24.41 16.36 0.04
C PRO A 19 23.19 17.27 0.16
N ILE A 20 22.01 16.76 -0.20
CA ILE A 20 20.73 17.51 -0.14
C ILE A 20 20.54 18.17 1.24
N LEU A 21 20.89 17.49 2.34
CA LEU A 21 20.76 18.04 3.69
C LEU A 21 21.54 19.35 3.85
N GLN A 22 22.78 19.38 3.36
CA GLN A 22 23.63 20.57 3.49
C GLN A 22 23.12 21.70 2.59
N VAL A 23 22.64 21.38 1.38
CA VAL A 23 21.97 22.34 0.50
C VAL A 23 20.73 22.93 1.18
N SER A 24 19.90 22.12 1.84
CA SER A 24 18.72 22.59 2.59
C SER A 24 19.14 23.62 3.65
N LEU A 25 20.09 23.25 4.51
CA LEU A 25 20.51 24.06 5.65
C LEU A 25 21.18 25.38 5.21
N GLN A 26 22.02 25.34 4.17
CA GLN A 26 22.67 26.53 3.61
C GLN A 26 21.67 27.53 3.01
N ASN A 27 20.52 27.04 2.54
CA ASN A 27 19.48 27.88 1.95
C ASN A 27 18.35 28.22 2.94
N GLY A 28 18.54 27.96 4.23
CA GLY A 28 17.58 28.27 5.29
C GLY A 28 16.33 27.38 5.30
N ILE A 29 16.38 26.21 4.68
CA ILE A 29 15.30 25.20 4.73
C ILE A 29 15.57 24.31 5.96
N PRO A 30 14.72 24.37 7.00
CA PRO A 30 14.86 23.51 8.16
C PRO A 30 14.82 22.04 7.73
N HIS A 31 15.76 21.23 8.18
CA HIS A 31 15.83 19.83 7.79
C HIS A 31 16.29 18.98 8.96
N THR A 32 15.44 18.09 9.46
CA THR A 32 15.69 17.34 10.70
C THR A 32 16.82 16.31 10.54
N HIS A 33 17.84 16.37 11.41
CA HIS A 33 19.03 15.51 11.30
C HIS A 33 19.60 15.12 12.69
N VAL A 34 18.85 14.33 13.47
CA VAL A 34 19.19 13.99 14.87
C VAL A 34 20.62 13.43 15.04
N CYS A 35 21.12 12.67 14.06
CA CYS A 35 22.47 12.09 14.12
C CYS A 35 23.60 12.98 13.54
N GLY A 36 23.32 14.24 13.20
CA GLY A 36 24.32 15.12 12.58
C GLY A 36 24.63 14.78 11.11
N GLY A 37 23.73 14.09 10.40
CA GLY A 37 23.94 13.72 8.99
C GLY A 37 24.75 12.43 8.78
N ASN A 38 24.83 11.55 9.77
CA ASN A 38 25.59 10.30 9.72
C ASN A 38 24.78 9.06 9.31
N ALA A 39 23.57 9.24 8.76
CA ALA A 39 22.65 8.16 8.38
C ALA A 39 22.32 7.16 9.51
N ARG A 40 22.24 7.63 10.76
CA ARG A 40 21.88 6.79 11.94
C ARG A 40 20.44 6.98 12.43
N CYS A 41 19.75 8.05 12.04
CA CYS A 41 18.45 8.41 12.63
C CYS A 41 17.25 8.41 11.66
N SER A 42 17.47 8.28 10.34
CA SER A 42 16.42 8.41 9.31
C SER A 42 15.56 9.69 9.34
N THR A 43 15.88 10.69 10.16
CA THR A 43 15.07 11.91 10.25
C THR A 43 15.25 12.86 9.05
N CYS A 44 16.35 12.73 8.29
CA CYS A 44 16.61 13.57 7.12
C CYS A 44 15.99 12.99 5.84
N ARG A 45 14.88 12.27 5.98
CA ARG A 45 14.23 11.55 4.89
C ARG A 45 13.57 12.54 3.92
N VAL A 46 13.79 12.30 2.63
CA VAL A 46 13.07 12.97 1.54
C VAL A 46 12.43 11.92 0.64
N LEU A 47 11.25 12.23 0.13
CA LEU A 47 10.61 11.48 -0.95
C LEU A 47 10.90 12.22 -2.26
N VAL A 48 11.61 11.58 -3.18
CA VAL A 48 11.85 12.12 -4.53
C VAL A 48 10.62 11.84 -5.38
N LEU A 49 9.95 12.91 -5.81
CA LEU A 49 8.75 12.86 -6.63
C LEU A 49 9.12 12.74 -8.12
N GLU A 50 10.17 13.47 -8.54
CA GLU A 50 10.68 13.52 -9.92
C GLU A 50 12.21 13.60 -9.90
N GLY A 51 12.86 13.02 -10.91
CA GLY A 51 14.32 13.07 -11.05
C GLY A 51 15.09 12.07 -10.17
N ILE A 52 14.52 10.90 -9.87
CA ILE A 52 15.22 9.89 -9.05
C ILE A 52 16.50 9.38 -9.72
N GLU A 53 16.51 9.34 -11.04
CA GLU A 53 17.67 9.04 -11.88
C GLU A 53 18.82 10.05 -11.73
N ASN A 54 18.52 11.26 -11.26
CA ASN A 54 19.51 12.31 -10.98
C ASN A 54 20.09 12.21 -9.57
N CYS A 55 19.61 11.28 -8.74
CA CYS A 55 20.17 11.02 -7.42
C CYS A 55 21.34 10.04 -7.53
N CYS A 56 22.39 10.24 -6.73
CA CYS A 56 23.45 9.27 -6.63
C CYS A 56 22.94 7.89 -6.15
N ALA A 57 23.65 6.82 -6.51
CA ALA A 57 23.41 5.51 -5.93
C ALA A 57 23.50 5.56 -4.40
N ARG A 58 22.75 4.72 -3.69
CA ARG A 58 22.83 4.63 -2.23
C ARG A 58 24.24 4.23 -1.84
N ASN A 59 24.86 5.00 -0.96
CA ASN A 59 26.11 4.57 -0.33
C ASN A 59 25.84 3.50 0.74
N GLU A 60 26.88 2.87 1.29
CA GLU A 60 26.71 1.78 2.26
C GLU A 60 25.86 2.16 3.50
N LYS A 61 26.00 3.40 3.99
CA LYS A 61 25.26 3.85 5.18
C LYS A 61 23.77 4.01 4.87
N GLU A 62 23.47 4.63 3.73
CA GLU A 62 22.10 4.80 3.27
C GLU A 62 21.45 3.46 2.95
N GLN A 63 22.17 2.55 2.28
CA GLN A 63 21.68 1.23 1.92
C GLN A 63 21.30 0.42 3.17
N LYS A 64 22.18 0.38 4.19
CA LYS A 64 21.90 -0.31 5.47
C LYS A 64 20.67 0.25 6.18
N MET A 65 20.48 1.58 6.15
CA MET A 65 19.30 2.21 6.74
C MET A 65 18.03 1.87 5.95
N ALA A 66 18.13 1.92 4.61
CA ALA A 66 17.03 1.64 3.72
C ALA A 66 16.52 0.20 3.84
N GLU A 67 17.42 -0.79 3.91
CA GLU A 67 17.06 -2.18 4.13
C GLU A 67 16.40 -2.39 5.50
N ARG A 68 17.01 -1.86 6.56
CA ARG A 68 16.48 -1.99 7.93
C ARG A 68 15.07 -1.40 8.07
N ARG A 69 14.75 -0.37 7.28
CA ARG A 69 13.50 0.40 7.38
C ARG A 69 12.57 0.20 6.18
N ASN A 70 12.91 -0.71 5.28
CA ASN A 70 12.18 -0.99 4.04
C ASN A 70 11.85 0.27 3.21
N PHE A 71 12.84 1.14 2.97
CA PHE A 71 12.62 2.35 2.16
C PHE A 71 12.45 2.00 0.69
N SER A 72 11.36 2.48 0.08
CA SER A 72 11.19 2.45 -1.37
C SER A 72 12.37 3.17 -2.07
N PRO A 73 12.67 2.87 -3.34
CA PRO A 73 13.78 3.50 -4.06
C PRO A 73 13.72 5.04 -4.09
N ARG A 74 12.50 5.60 -4.05
CA ARG A 74 12.25 7.05 -4.03
C ARG A 74 12.47 7.71 -2.67
N VAL A 75 12.51 6.95 -1.58
CA VAL A 75 12.85 7.49 -0.25
C VAL A 75 14.36 7.49 -0.08
N ARG A 76 14.93 8.68 0.07
CA ARG A 76 16.37 8.92 0.19
C ARG A 76 16.72 9.59 1.50
N LEU A 77 17.95 9.39 1.98
CA LEU A 77 18.51 10.15 3.08
C LEU A 77 19.20 11.39 2.53
N ALA A 78 18.63 12.57 2.79
CA ALA A 78 19.19 13.83 2.32
C ALA A 78 20.64 14.05 2.76
N CYS A 79 21.05 13.50 3.91
CA CYS A 79 22.44 13.59 4.38
C CYS A 79 23.44 12.76 3.58
N GLN A 80 22.99 11.81 2.77
CA GLN A 80 23.84 10.90 1.99
C GLN A 80 23.69 11.08 0.47
N THR A 81 22.58 11.68 0.03
CA THR A 81 22.26 11.81 -1.39
C THR A 81 22.80 13.10 -1.96
N THR A 82 23.62 12.99 -3.01
CA THR A 82 24.03 14.10 -3.89
C THR A 82 23.31 13.99 -5.24
N LEU A 83 23.35 15.07 -6.04
CA LEU A 83 22.56 15.20 -7.26
C LEU A 83 23.43 15.48 -8.49
N THR A 84 23.05 14.92 -9.63
CA THR A 84 23.66 15.20 -10.94
C THR A 84 22.75 16.03 -11.86
N GLY A 85 21.48 16.20 -11.51
CA GLY A 85 20.48 16.94 -12.27
C GLY A 85 19.30 17.38 -11.38
N ASP A 86 18.32 18.04 -12.00
CA ASP A 86 17.18 18.63 -11.30
C ASP A 86 16.29 17.55 -10.65
N VAL A 87 15.77 17.85 -9.46
CA VAL A 87 14.85 16.97 -8.73
C VAL A 87 13.71 17.74 -8.09
N THR A 88 12.55 17.11 -8.01
CA THR A 88 11.43 17.55 -7.18
C THR A 88 11.31 16.60 -5.99
N LEU A 89 11.32 17.13 -4.77
CA LEU A 89 11.24 16.31 -3.56
C LEU A 89 10.32 16.90 -2.50
N ARG A 90 9.88 16.05 -1.57
CA ARG A 90 9.14 16.41 -0.37
C ARG A 90 9.91 15.95 0.86
N ARG A 91 10.09 16.82 1.87
CA ARG A 91 10.62 16.42 3.18
C ARG A 91 9.59 15.57 3.92
N LEU A 92 10.02 14.48 4.53
CA LEU A 92 9.13 13.56 5.27
C LEU A 92 9.10 13.82 6.79
N VAL A 93 9.95 14.73 7.28
CA VAL A 93 9.98 15.15 8.69
C VAL A 93 10.05 16.67 8.73
N LEU A 94 8.93 17.32 9.00
CA LEU A 94 8.77 18.77 8.93
C LEU A 94 8.86 19.43 10.30
N ASP A 95 8.30 18.81 11.33
CA ASP A 95 8.18 19.38 12.67
C ASP A 95 8.58 18.39 13.79
N ASP A 96 8.39 18.81 15.04
CA ASP A 96 8.69 17.99 16.20
C ASP A 96 7.73 16.81 16.36
N GLU A 97 6.49 16.88 15.86
CA GLU A 97 5.55 15.76 15.89
C GLU A 97 6.02 14.65 14.96
N ASP A 98 6.34 14.98 13.70
CA ASP A 98 6.93 14.06 12.74
C ASP A 98 8.22 13.44 13.30
N LYS A 99 9.09 14.28 13.86
CA LYS A 99 10.35 13.84 14.45
C LYS A 99 10.11 12.87 15.61
N ASN A 100 9.13 13.12 16.46
CA ASN A 100 8.77 12.23 17.56
C ASN A 100 8.23 10.89 17.04
N LEU A 101 7.42 10.88 15.98
CA LEU A 101 6.97 9.64 15.32
C LEU A 101 8.16 8.82 14.82
N VAL A 102 9.10 9.45 14.10
CA VAL A 102 10.33 8.78 13.63
C VAL A 102 11.18 8.26 14.79
N VAL A 103 11.31 9.03 15.87
CA VAL A 103 12.10 8.62 17.04
C VAL A 103 11.42 7.47 17.80
N GLN A 104 10.09 7.45 17.86
CA GLN A 104 9.35 6.31 18.40
C GLN A 104 9.51 5.06 17.52
N GLU A 105 9.50 5.20 16.19
CA GLU A 105 9.85 4.11 15.27
C GLU A 105 11.28 3.58 15.50
N LEU A 106 12.23 4.43 15.92
CA LEU A 106 13.60 3.99 16.26
C LEU A 106 13.66 3.13 17.53
N ARG A 107 12.69 3.27 18.44
CA ARG A 107 12.66 2.58 19.74
C ARG A 107 11.89 1.26 19.72
N GLY A 108 11.05 1.01 18.71
CA GLY A 108 10.33 -0.25 18.55
C GLY A 108 11.17 -1.31 17.82
N ASP A 109 11.16 -2.56 18.34
CA ASP A 109 11.87 -3.71 17.75
C ASP A 109 11.23 -4.25 16.46
N ALA A 110 10.01 -3.84 16.13
CA ALA A 110 9.33 -4.24 14.90
C ALA A 110 9.44 -3.14 13.83
N PRO A 111 9.94 -3.44 12.62
CA PRO A 111 9.80 -2.52 11.50
C PRO A 111 8.31 -2.35 11.20
N ARG A 112 7.71 -1.24 11.64
CA ARG A 112 6.45 -0.79 11.06
C ARG A 112 6.77 -0.41 9.62
N SER A 113 6.36 -1.26 8.68
CA SER A 113 6.39 -0.96 7.26
C SER A 113 5.71 0.40 7.05
N VAL A 114 6.37 1.32 6.35
CA VAL A 114 5.89 2.70 6.11
C VAL A 114 4.74 2.72 5.08
N GLY A 115 4.12 1.57 4.82
CA GLY A 115 3.33 1.33 3.62
C GLY A 115 4.23 1.26 2.39
N GLU A 116 3.84 0.47 1.41
CA GLU A 116 4.52 0.42 0.11
C GLU A 116 3.49 0.53 -1.00
N GLU A 117 3.84 1.24 -2.07
CA GLU A 117 3.09 1.20 -3.33
C GLU A 117 3.39 -0.13 -4.02
N ARG A 118 2.35 -0.90 -4.34
CA ARG A 118 2.48 -2.18 -5.02
C ARG A 118 1.36 -2.33 -6.04
N ALA A 119 1.73 -2.78 -7.25
CA ALA A 119 0.76 -3.17 -8.25
C ALA A 119 0.04 -4.45 -7.80
N ILE A 120 -1.24 -4.35 -7.46
CA ILE A 120 -2.07 -5.47 -6.99
C ILE A 120 -3.40 -5.49 -7.74
N ALA A 121 -4.05 -6.65 -7.78
CA ALA A 121 -5.45 -6.72 -8.18
C ALA A 121 -6.32 -6.74 -6.93
N ILE A 122 -7.30 -5.84 -6.89
CA ILE A 122 -8.33 -5.78 -5.86
C ILE A 122 -9.64 -6.30 -6.44
N MET A 123 -10.27 -7.21 -5.73
CA MET A 123 -11.59 -7.74 -6.04
C MET A 123 -12.57 -7.32 -4.95
N PHE A 124 -13.71 -6.79 -5.38
CA PHE A 124 -14.91 -6.67 -4.56
C PHE A 124 -15.97 -7.62 -5.09
N SER A 125 -16.57 -8.41 -4.20
CA SER A 125 -17.76 -9.20 -4.49
C SER A 125 -18.89 -8.80 -3.53
N ASP A 126 -20.12 -8.74 -4.02
CA ASP A 126 -21.29 -8.33 -3.22
C ASP A 126 -22.53 -9.15 -3.61
N ILE A 127 -23.42 -9.45 -2.65
CA ILE A 127 -24.62 -10.24 -2.93
C ILE A 127 -25.74 -9.32 -3.42
N ARG A 128 -26.28 -9.61 -4.60
CA ARG A 128 -27.35 -8.82 -5.20
C ARG A 128 -28.63 -8.92 -4.40
N ASN A 129 -29.21 -7.77 -4.08
CA ASN A 129 -30.47 -7.63 -3.33
C ASN A 129 -30.40 -8.23 -1.90
N PHE A 130 -29.21 -8.29 -1.30
CA PHE A 130 -29.06 -8.87 0.04
C PHE A 130 -29.76 -8.07 1.13
N THR A 131 -29.80 -6.74 1.04
CA THR A 131 -30.50 -5.89 2.02
C THR A 131 -31.98 -6.27 2.14
N ALA A 132 -32.68 -6.43 1.00
CA ALA A 132 -34.08 -6.83 1.02
C ALA A 132 -34.25 -8.25 1.58
N PHE A 133 -33.29 -9.15 1.34
CA PHE A 133 -33.29 -10.48 1.94
C PHE A 133 -33.09 -10.41 3.46
N SER A 134 -32.14 -9.62 3.96
CA SER A 134 -31.83 -9.54 5.38
C SER A 134 -32.93 -8.90 6.21
N GLU A 135 -33.67 -7.95 5.64
CA GLU A 135 -34.85 -7.34 6.26
C GLU A 135 -36.05 -8.29 6.33
N ALA A 136 -36.17 -9.21 5.36
CA ALA A 136 -37.32 -10.11 5.24
C ALA A 136 -37.15 -11.46 5.96
N ASN A 137 -35.96 -11.76 6.47
CA ASN A 137 -35.62 -13.08 7.03
C ASN A 137 -35.13 -12.99 8.48
N LEU A 138 -35.17 -14.13 9.18
CA LEU A 138 -34.68 -14.18 10.55
C LEU A 138 -33.16 -14.00 10.59
N PRO A 139 -32.59 -13.36 11.62
CA PRO A 139 -31.14 -13.17 11.74
C PRO A 139 -30.34 -14.47 11.61
N TYR A 140 -30.89 -15.58 12.10
CA TYR A 140 -30.29 -16.91 11.94
C TYR A 140 -30.14 -17.31 10.47
N ASP A 141 -31.20 -17.16 9.67
CA ASP A 141 -31.20 -17.51 8.24
C ASP A 141 -30.23 -16.64 7.46
N VAL A 142 -30.18 -15.34 7.80
CA VAL A 142 -29.25 -14.38 7.20
C VAL A 142 -27.80 -14.79 7.43
N ILE A 143 -27.43 -15.08 8.67
CA ILE A 143 -26.08 -15.52 9.04
C ILE A 143 -25.76 -16.87 8.40
N HIS A 144 -26.73 -17.79 8.34
CA HIS A 144 -26.54 -19.10 7.74
C HIS A 144 -26.25 -19.01 6.24
N VAL A 145 -26.99 -18.17 5.51
CA VAL A 145 -26.76 -17.91 4.08
C VAL A 145 -25.37 -17.30 3.86
N LEU A 146 -24.99 -16.30 4.66
CA LEU A 146 -23.67 -15.67 4.58
C LEU A 146 -22.54 -16.67 4.83
N ASN A 147 -22.62 -17.45 5.92
CA ASN A 147 -21.60 -18.44 6.25
C ASN A 147 -21.44 -19.49 5.15
N ARG A 148 -22.55 -19.92 4.54
CA ARG A 148 -22.50 -20.89 3.44
C ARG A 148 -21.90 -20.28 2.18
N TYR A 149 -22.24 -19.03 1.87
CA TYR A 149 -21.64 -18.28 0.78
C TYR A 149 -20.12 -18.13 0.98
N PHE A 150 -19.69 -17.55 2.11
CA PHE A 150 -18.28 -17.34 2.43
C PHE A 150 -17.49 -18.64 2.49
N GLY A 151 -18.06 -19.70 3.08
CA GLY A 151 -17.46 -21.02 3.14
C GLY A 151 -17.24 -21.66 1.76
N ARG A 152 -17.96 -21.21 0.74
CA ARG A 152 -17.80 -21.70 -0.64
C ARG A 152 -16.84 -20.85 -1.46
N VAL A 153 -16.95 -19.52 -1.39
CA VAL A 153 -16.13 -18.62 -2.22
C VAL A 153 -14.75 -18.35 -1.63
N GLY A 154 -14.58 -18.40 -0.31
CA GLY A 154 -13.29 -18.16 0.33
C GLY A 154 -12.19 -19.14 -0.11
N PRO A 155 -12.45 -20.46 -0.15
CA PRO A 155 -11.51 -21.43 -0.69
C PRO A 155 -11.12 -21.15 -2.16
N ILE A 156 -12.06 -20.67 -2.99
CA ILE A 156 -11.81 -20.35 -4.41
C ILE A 156 -10.83 -19.19 -4.52
N ILE A 157 -11.03 -18.13 -3.73
CA ILE A 157 -10.11 -16.98 -3.68
C ILE A 157 -8.70 -17.45 -3.29
N ASN A 158 -8.58 -18.24 -2.23
CA ASN A 158 -7.29 -18.75 -1.76
C ASN A 158 -6.60 -19.67 -2.77
N GLN A 159 -7.35 -20.56 -3.43
CA GLN A 159 -6.82 -21.47 -4.47
C GLN A 159 -6.27 -20.72 -5.69
N ASN A 160 -6.81 -19.53 -5.95
CA ASN A 160 -6.35 -18.62 -6.99
C ASN A 160 -5.36 -17.57 -6.46
N GLN A 161 -4.60 -17.87 -5.39
CA GLN A 161 -3.57 -16.98 -4.84
C GLN A 161 -4.09 -15.61 -4.36
N GLY A 162 -5.38 -15.51 -4.08
CA GLY A 162 -5.98 -14.35 -3.44
C GLY A 162 -5.98 -14.47 -1.93
N GLN A 163 -5.98 -13.35 -1.25
CA GLN A 163 -6.17 -13.25 0.19
C GLN A 163 -7.41 -12.42 0.48
N ILE A 164 -8.34 -12.95 1.29
CA ILE A 164 -9.45 -12.15 1.81
C ILE A 164 -8.87 -11.13 2.78
N ASN A 165 -9.03 -9.86 2.44
CA ASN A 165 -8.59 -8.76 3.28
C ASN A 165 -9.66 -8.40 4.31
N ASN A 166 -10.91 -8.24 3.86
CA ASN A 166 -12.04 -7.85 4.70
C ASN A 166 -13.34 -8.51 4.24
N LEU A 167 -14.26 -8.70 5.20
CA LEU A 167 -15.66 -9.01 4.99
C LEU A 167 -16.49 -7.81 5.43
N ILE A 168 -17.32 -7.27 4.53
CA ILE A 168 -18.06 -6.02 4.75
C ILE A 168 -19.54 -6.30 4.52
N GLY A 169 -20.24 -6.72 5.58
CA GLY A 169 -21.63 -7.18 5.45
C GLY A 169 -21.71 -8.48 4.65
N ASP A 170 -22.39 -8.43 3.50
CA ASP A 170 -22.43 -9.48 2.49
C ASP A 170 -21.31 -9.39 1.44
N GLY A 171 -20.52 -8.33 1.50
CA GLY A 171 -19.42 -8.08 0.61
C GLY A 171 -18.10 -8.75 1.03
N ILE A 172 -17.28 -9.06 0.03
CA ILE A 172 -15.90 -9.57 0.19
C ILE A 172 -14.95 -8.61 -0.50
N MET A 173 -13.88 -8.26 0.20
CA MET A 173 -12.71 -7.61 -0.39
C MET A 173 -11.53 -8.59 -0.39
N ALA A 174 -11.01 -8.89 -1.56
CA ALA A 174 -9.86 -9.77 -1.73
C ALA A 174 -8.73 -9.07 -2.50
N LEU A 175 -7.49 -9.37 -2.12
CA LEU A 175 -6.28 -8.84 -2.72
C LEU A 175 -5.52 -9.99 -3.38
N PHE A 176 -5.02 -9.74 -4.58
CA PHE A 176 -4.18 -10.66 -5.34
C PHE A 176 -2.89 -9.94 -5.69
N GLY A 177 -1.76 -10.63 -5.63
CA GLY A 177 -0.46 -10.00 -5.88
C GLY A 177 0.24 -9.44 -4.65
N VAL A 178 -0.25 -9.72 -3.43
CA VAL A 178 0.34 -9.20 -2.19
C VAL A 178 1.70 -9.84 -1.94
N GLU A 179 1.83 -11.17 -2.00
CA GLU A 179 3.13 -11.84 -1.80
C GLU A 179 3.88 -12.01 -3.12
N ASP A 180 3.18 -12.40 -4.18
CA ASP A 180 3.72 -12.58 -5.53
C ASP A 180 2.84 -11.83 -6.54
N PRO A 181 3.31 -10.71 -7.14
CA PRO A 181 2.53 -9.94 -8.10
C PRO A 181 2.32 -10.66 -9.44
N THR A 182 2.99 -11.79 -9.67
CA THR A 182 2.88 -12.57 -10.90
C THR A 182 1.42 -12.97 -11.15
N ASP A 183 0.93 -12.67 -12.36
CA ASP A 183 -0.42 -13.01 -12.80
C ASP A 183 -1.56 -12.50 -11.89
N ALA A 184 -1.33 -11.51 -11.02
CA ALA A 184 -2.31 -11.04 -10.04
C ALA A 184 -3.69 -10.73 -10.67
N ALA A 185 -3.72 -10.02 -11.80
CA ALA A 185 -4.96 -9.72 -12.53
C ALA A 185 -5.63 -10.97 -13.11
N VAL A 186 -4.85 -11.91 -13.65
CA VAL A 186 -5.36 -13.16 -14.24
C VAL A 186 -5.95 -14.04 -13.14
N ASN A 187 -5.24 -14.18 -12.02
CA ASN A 187 -5.66 -14.91 -10.84
C ASN A 187 -6.97 -14.34 -10.26
N ALA A 188 -7.08 -13.01 -10.15
CA ALA A 188 -8.31 -12.36 -9.72
C ALA A 188 -9.49 -12.67 -10.67
N VAL A 189 -9.29 -12.57 -11.98
CA VAL A 189 -10.36 -12.87 -12.97
C VAL A 189 -10.77 -14.34 -12.91
N ARG A 190 -9.80 -15.26 -12.81
CA ARG A 190 -10.06 -16.71 -12.68
C ARG A 190 -10.90 -17.00 -11.44
N ALA A 191 -10.49 -16.46 -10.29
CA ALA A 191 -11.23 -16.56 -9.04
C ALA A 191 -12.67 -16.05 -9.20
N GLY A 192 -12.86 -14.89 -9.83
CA GLY A 192 -14.19 -14.31 -10.05
C GLY A 192 -15.11 -15.20 -10.90
N LEU A 193 -14.59 -15.81 -11.96
CA LEU A 193 -15.35 -16.73 -12.81
C LEU A 193 -15.71 -18.04 -12.07
N GLU A 194 -14.78 -18.58 -11.29
CA GLU A 194 -15.02 -19.76 -10.46
C GLU A 194 -16.04 -19.48 -9.35
N MET A 195 -16.00 -18.29 -8.74
CA MET A 195 -16.99 -17.85 -7.76
C MET A 195 -18.39 -17.78 -8.37
N LEU A 196 -18.55 -17.19 -9.57
CA LEU A 196 -19.83 -17.14 -10.28
C LEU A 196 -20.38 -18.54 -10.55
N THR A 197 -19.53 -19.42 -11.07
CA THR A 197 -19.88 -20.83 -11.34
C THR A 197 -20.30 -21.54 -10.06
N SER A 198 -19.58 -21.31 -8.96
CA SER A 198 -19.89 -21.94 -7.69
C SER A 198 -21.15 -21.40 -7.02
N VAL A 199 -21.48 -20.12 -7.18
CA VAL A 199 -22.74 -19.56 -6.68
C VAL A 199 -23.92 -20.15 -7.47
N GLU A 200 -23.79 -20.28 -8.78
CA GLU A 200 -24.80 -20.92 -9.63
C GLU A 200 -25.06 -22.38 -9.20
N ALA A 201 -24.00 -23.13 -8.87
CA ALA A 201 -24.15 -24.49 -8.36
C ALA A 201 -24.87 -24.58 -6.99
N MET A 202 -24.94 -23.48 -6.23
CA MET A 202 -25.65 -23.43 -4.94
C MET A 202 -27.13 -23.05 -5.09
N GLN A 203 -27.61 -22.65 -6.27
CA GLN A 203 -28.99 -22.21 -6.49
C GLN A 203 -30.04 -23.21 -5.99
N PRO A 204 -29.94 -24.53 -6.26
CA PRO A 204 -30.99 -25.47 -5.83
C PRO A 204 -31.17 -25.47 -4.30
N TYR A 205 -30.08 -25.32 -3.55
CA TYR A 205 -30.12 -25.25 -2.09
C TYR A 205 -30.81 -23.97 -1.61
N PHE A 206 -30.39 -22.81 -2.14
CA PHE A 206 -30.94 -21.52 -1.72
C PHE A 206 -32.41 -21.34 -2.12
N GLN A 207 -32.82 -21.87 -3.28
CA GLN A 207 -34.20 -21.88 -3.70
C GLN A 207 -35.07 -22.80 -2.82
N ALA A 208 -34.59 -24.02 -2.51
CA ALA A 208 -35.36 -24.97 -1.72
C ALA A 208 -35.54 -24.53 -0.26
N GLN A 209 -34.50 -23.95 0.35
CA GLN A 209 -34.49 -23.63 1.79
C GLN A 209 -34.98 -22.20 2.07
N PHE A 210 -34.63 -21.23 1.22
CA PHE A 210 -34.87 -19.81 1.48
C PHE A 210 -35.71 -19.12 0.40
N LYS A 211 -36.09 -19.84 -0.68
CA LYS A 211 -36.85 -19.29 -1.82
C LYS A 211 -36.17 -18.07 -2.48
N ILE A 212 -34.84 -18.02 -2.43
CA ILE A 212 -34.05 -16.94 -3.04
C ILE A 212 -33.25 -17.46 -4.23
N ASN A 213 -32.97 -16.54 -5.16
CA ASN A 213 -31.98 -16.74 -6.22
C ASN A 213 -30.73 -15.93 -5.86
N LEU A 214 -29.74 -16.60 -5.28
CA LEU A 214 -28.54 -15.94 -4.77
C LEU A 214 -27.66 -15.52 -5.95
N ARG A 215 -27.44 -14.23 -6.15
CA ARG A 215 -26.57 -13.72 -7.22
C ARG A 215 -25.50 -12.84 -6.62
N ILE A 216 -24.33 -12.79 -7.25
CA ILE A 216 -23.24 -11.91 -6.83
C ILE A 216 -22.84 -10.97 -7.96
N GLY A 217 -22.41 -9.76 -7.59
CA GLY A 217 -21.67 -8.86 -8.48
C GLY A 217 -20.20 -8.91 -8.11
N ILE A 218 -19.31 -8.93 -9.11
CA ILE A 218 -17.87 -8.92 -8.90
C ILE A 218 -17.27 -7.74 -9.68
N GLY A 219 -16.50 -6.90 -9.00
CA GLY A 219 -15.69 -5.84 -9.58
C GLY A 219 -14.22 -6.12 -9.33
N ILE A 220 -13.39 -5.98 -10.36
CA ILE A 220 -11.94 -6.20 -10.28
C ILE A 220 -11.23 -4.98 -10.85
N HIS A 221 -10.21 -4.50 -10.14
CA HIS A 221 -9.31 -3.45 -10.61
C HIS A 221 -7.86 -3.88 -10.37
N TYR A 222 -6.96 -3.53 -11.29
CA TYR A 222 -5.52 -3.73 -11.15
C TYR A 222 -4.80 -2.38 -11.30
N GLY A 223 -3.98 -2.04 -10.32
CA GLY A 223 -3.32 -0.75 -10.24
C GLY A 223 -2.28 -0.71 -9.11
N THR A 224 -1.50 0.38 -9.08
CA THR A 224 -0.47 0.69 -8.07
C THR A 224 -1.00 1.64 -7.01
#